data_AF-A0A966XJ29-F1
#
_entry.id   AF-A0A966XJ29-F1
#
_cell.length_a   1.000
_cell.length_b   1.000
_cell.length_c   1.000
_cell.angle_alpha   90.00
_cell.angle_beta   90.00
_cell.angle_gamma   90.00
#
_symmetry.space_group_name_H-M   'P 1'
#
loop_
_entity.id
_entity.type
_entity.pdbx_description
1 polymer ?
#
loop_
_entity_poly.entity_id
_entity_poly.type
_entity_poly.pdbx_seq_one_letter_code
_entity_poly.pdbx_strand_id
1 'polypeptide(L)'
;MKVVVIGAGLGGLSAAAYLARSGHDVLVVERDGIPGGRAGMIESHGFRLDNGPTVLTMPNLLEDAFNAAGAEMREYVTIKKVDPMYRAVYEDGSELFVRHGREAMASEIARFSNKVEAASFHKFCDWLEDLYRAEMNSFIDTNFNSPLDLVRPWRDGLRLVQMGAFRKLDKKIGSF
;
A
#
# COMPACT_ATOMS: atom_id res chain seq x y z
N MET A 1 -23.40 -21.97 -4.97
CA MET A 1 -23.70 -22.03 -3.50
C MET A 1 -24.15 -20.67 -3.03
N LYS A 2 -24.96 -20.59 -1.97
CA LYS A 2 -25.26 -19.32 -1.29
C LYS A 2 -24.18 -19.00 -0.27
N VAL A 3 -23.64 -17.78 -0.31
CA VAL A 3 -22.58 -17.32 0.59
C VAL A 3 -23.01 -16.01 1.22
N VAL A 4 -22.83 -15.87 2.53
CA VAL A 4 -23.07 -14.62 3.25
C VAL A 4 -21.73 -14.00 3.61
N VAL A 5 -21.49 -12.77 3.18
CA VAL A 5 -20.34 -11.95 3.57
C VAL A 5 -20.80 -10.94 4.60
N ILE A 6 -20.20 -10.99 5.80
CA ILE A 6 -20.53 -10.09 6.92
C ILE A 6 -19.54 -8.94 6.95
N GLY A 7 -20.02 -7.73 6.67
CA GLY A 7 -19.25 -6.49 6.57
C GLY A 7 -18.98 -6.09 5.12
N ALA A 8 -19.39 -4.88 4.75
CA ALA A 8 -19.15 -4.26 3.44
C ALA A 8 -17.96 -3.29 3.47
N GLY A 9 -16.89 -3.64 4.19
CA GLY A 9 -15.59 -2.98 4.05
C GLY A 9 -14.84 -3.44 2.79
N LEU A 10 -13.71 -2.83 2.47
CA LEU A 10 -12.91 -3.17 1.28
C LEU A 10 -12.62 -4.68 1.14
N GLY A 11 -12.24 -5.35 2.24
CA GLY A 11 -12.00 -6.80 2.23
C GLY A 11 -13.26 -7.63 1.96
N GLY A 12 -14.40 -7.26 2.56
CA GLY A 12 -15.67 -7.96 2.35
C GLY A 12 -16.22 -7.75 0.94
N LEU A 13 -16.17 -6.52 0.44
CA LEU A 13 -16.58 -6.19 -0.93
C LEU A 13 -15.69 -6.90 -1.96
N SER A 14 -14.37 -6.92 -1.75
CA SER A 14 -13.45 -7.67 -2.60
C SER A 14 -13.79 -9.17 -2.59
N ALA A 15 -13.93 -9.77 -1.40
CA ALA A 15 -14.30 -11.18 -1.30
C ALA A 15 -15.63 -11.49 -2.00
N ALA A 16 -16.64 -10.62 -1.83
CA ALA A 16 -17.93 -10.76 -2.49
C ALA A 16 -17.80 -10.71 -4.01
N ALA A 17 -16.99 -9.79 -4.56
CA ALA A 17 -16.72 -9.68 -5.99
C ALA A 17 -16.11 -10.97 -6.56
N TYR A 18 -15.07 -11.50 -5.91
CA TYR A 18 -14.44 -12.75 -6.35
C TYR A 18 -15.38 -13.96 -6.22
N LEU A 19 -16.13 -14.07 -5.12
CA LEU A 19 -17.11 -15.15 -4.94
C LEU A 19 -18.23 -15.09 -5.98
N ALA A 20 -18.76 -13.90 -6.26
CA ALA A 20 -19.78 -13.71 -7.29
C ALA A 20 -19.23 -14.11 -8.67
N ARG A 21 -18.00 -13.70 -9.01
CA ARG A 21 -17.31 -14.10 -10.25
C ARG A 21 -17.14 -15.62 -10.37
N SER A 22 -16.92 -16.30 -9.27
CA SER A 22 -16.85 -17.77 -9.22
C SER A 22 -18.22 -18.47 -9.32
N GLY A 23 -19.31 -17.73 -9.54
CA GLY A 23 -20.66 -18.29 -9.74
C GLY A 23 -21.42 -18.57 -8.44
N HIS A 24 -21.01 -17.97 -7.33
CA HIS A 24 -21.74 -18.04 -6.07
C HIS A 24 -22.86 -16.98 -6.01
N ASP A 25 -23.95 -17.32 -5.32
CA ASP A 25 -25.01 -16.38 -4.95
C ASP A 25 -24.60 -15.72 -3.63
N VAL A 26 -24.21 -14.44 -3.68
CA VAL A 26 -23.55 -13.76 -2.57
C VAL A 26 -24.48 -12.70 -1.96
N LEU A 27 -24.76 -12.83 -0.66
CA LEU A 27 -25.42 -11.81 0.14
C LEU A 27 -24.36 -11.08 0.98
N VAL A 28 -24.22 -9.78 0.77
CA VAL A 28 -23.41 -8.91 1.63
C VAL A 28 -24.31 -8.25 2.66
N VAL A 29 -23.95 -8.33 3.94
CA VAL A 29 -24.65 -7.64 5.03
C VAL A 29 -23.73 -6.62 5.68
N GLU A 30 -24.21 -5.40 5.87
CA GLU A 30 -23.51 -4.31 6.53
C GLU A 30 -24.36 -3.79 7.69
N ARG A 31 -23.72 -3.49 8.82
CA ARG A 31 -24.39 -2.95 10.00
C ARG A 31 -24.67 -1.45 9.86
N ASP A 32 -23.83 -0.74 9.11
CA ASP A 32 -23.93 0.70 8.90
C ASP A 32 -24.82 1.04 7.70
N GLY A 33 -25.28 2.29 7.61
CA GLY A 33 -26.18 2.74 6.53
C GLY A 33 -25.50 2.85 5.15
N ILE A 34 -24.18 2.74 5.09
CA ILE A 34 -23.38 2.84 3.86
C ILE A 34 -22.28 1.76 3.86
N PRO A 35 -21.89 1.23 2.69
CA PRO A 35 -20.70 0.39 2.57
C PRO A 35 -19.42 1.23 2.77
N GLY A 36 -18.30 0.56 3.06
CA GLY A 36 -16.98 1.16 3.20
C GLY A 36 -16.24 0.68 4.45
N GLY A 37 -16.97 0.30 5.50
CA GLY A 37 -16.39 -0.13 6.77
C GLY A 37 -15.42 0.92 7.32
N ARG A 38 -14.13 0.60 7.41
CA ARG A 38 -13.09 1.56 7.83
C ARG A 38 -12.79 2.66 6.80
N ALA A 39 -13.12 2.46 5.53
CA ALA A 39 -13.07 3.50 4.50
C ALA A 39 -14.39 4.29 4.48
N GLY A 40 -14.75 4.85 5.63
CA GLY A 40 -16.01 5.55 5.83
C GLY A 40 -15.95 7.03 5.46
N MET A 41 -17.11 7.67 5.53
CA MET A 41 -17.33 9.07 5.22
C MET A 41 -18.30 9.68 6.22
N ILE A 42 -17.97 10.87 6.72
CA ILE A 42 -18.85 11.68 7.56
C ILE A 42 -19.28 12.90 6.74
N GLU A 43 -20.59 13.10 6.64
CA GLU A 43 -21.17 14.32 6.06
C GLU A 43 -21.81 15.15 7.16
N SER A 44 -21.37 16.39 7.32
CA SER A 44 -21.83 17.26 8.40
C SER A 44 -21.65 18.72 8.03
N HIS A 45 -22.68 19.54 8.23
CA HIS A 45 -22.64 21.00 7.99
C HIS A 45 -22.14 21.39 6.59
N GLY A 46 -22.45 20.58 5.56
CA GLY A 46 -21.98 20.81 4.19
C GLY A 46 -20.55 20.36 3.91
N PHE A 47 -19.85 19.79 4.90
CA PHE A 47 -18.54 19.17 4.74
C PHE A 47 -18.66 17.67 4.55
N ARG A 48 -17.72 17.12 3.79
CA ARG A 48 -17.50 15.69 3.63
C ARG A 48 -16.09 15.35 4.12
N LEU A 49 -16.01 14.43 5.07
CA LEU A 49 -14.79 14.06 5.77
C LEU A 49 -14.59 12.55 5.67
N ASP A 50 -13.53 12.13 5.00
CA ASP A 50 -13.13 10.73 5.00
C ASP A 50 -12.49 10.42 6.36
N ASN A 51 -13.07 9.48 7.12
CA ASN A 51 -12.59 9.09 8.45
C ASN A 51 -11.76 7.80 8.43
N GLY A 52 -11.37 7.37 7.22
CA GLY A 52 -10.64 6.16 6.93
C GLY A 52 -9.25 6.41 6.34
N PRO A 53 -8.67 5.41 5.65
CA PRO A 53 -7.41 5.57 4.94
C PRO A 53 -7.56 6.56 3.78
N THR A 54 -6.65 7.52 3.69
CA THR A 54 -6.63 8.57 2.66
C THR A 54 -5.46 8.45 1.69
N VAL A 55 -4.50 7.56 1.96
CA VAL A 55 -3.32 7.32 1.12
C VAL A 55 -3.52 6.04 0.30
N LEU A 56 -3.48 6.16 -1.03
CA LEU A 56 -3.59 5.05 -1.97
C LEU A 56 -2.25 4.84 -2.70
N THR A 57 -1.55 3.74 -2.40
CA THR A 57 -0.21 3.44 -2.97
C THR A 57 -0.19 2.30 -3.99
N MET A 58 -1.22 1.44 -4.00
CA MET A 58 -1.31 0.26 -4.89
C MET A 58 -2.69 0.22 -5.57
N PRO A 59 -2.98 1.13 -6.50
CA PRO A 59 -4.31 1.22 -7.13
C PRO A 59 -4.69 -0.05 -7.91
N ASN A 60 -3.71 -0.81 -8.41
CA ASN A 60 -3.92 -2.05 -9.13
C ASN A 60 -4.67 -3.11 -8.30
N LEU A 61 -4.48 -3.17 -6.99
CA LEU A 61 -5.23 -4.10 -6.13
C LEU A 61 -6.72 -3.77 -6.08
N LEU A 62 -7.05 -2.48 -6.16
CA LEU A 62 -8.45 -2.05 -6.28
C LEU A 62 -8.98 -2.37 -7.67
N GLU A 63 -8.19 -2.14 -8.73
CA GLU A 63 -8.54 -2.52 -10.10
C GLU A 63 -8.87 -4.00 -10.22
N ASP A 64 -8.10 -4.88 -9.58
CA ASP A 64 -8.34 -6.33 -9.57
C ASP A 64 -9.70 -6.68 -8.93
N ALA A 65 -10.09 -6.00 -7.84
CA ALA A 65 -11.40 -6.18 -7.21
C ALA A 65 -12.55 -5.69 -8.11
N PHE A 66 -12.39 -4.56 -8.81
CA PHE A 66 -13.36 -4.09 -9.81
C PHE A 66 -13.49 -5.09 -10.96
N ASN A 67 -12.37 -5.58 -11.49
CA ASN A 67 -12.34 -6.61 -12.54
C ASN A 67 -13.00 -7.91 -12.07
N ALA A 68 -12.85 -8.28 -10.79
CA ALA A 68 -13.56 -9.40 -10.20
C ALA A 68 -15.08 -9.17 -10.20
N ALA A 69 -15.55 -7.95 -9.93
CA ALA A 69 -16.95 -7.59 -10.02
C ALA A 69 -17.47 -7.44 -11.48
N GLY A 70 -16.63 -7.65 -12.49
CA GLY A 70 -16.98 -7.46 -13.90
C GLY A 70 -17.11 -5.99 -14.29
N ALA A 71 -16.43 -5.09 -13.58
CA ALA A 71 -16.46 -3.65 -13.78
C ALA A 71 -15.06 -3.09 -14.06
N GLU A 72 -14.98 -1.99 -14.78
CA GLU A 72 -13.71 -1.28 -14.98
C GLU A 72 -13.59 -0.14 -13.98
N MET A 73 -12.56 -0.14 -13.13
CA MET A 73 -12.40 0.85 -12.04
C MET A 73 -12.52 2.30 -12.52
N ARG A 74 -11.97 2.62 -13.70
CA ARG A 74 -11.98 3.98 -14.28
C ARG A 74 -13.38 4.55 -14.54
N GLU A 75 -14.40 3.70 -14.66
CA GLU A 75 -15.79 4.14 -14.83
C GLU A 75 -16.40 4.65 -13.52
N TYR A 76 -15.84 4.27 -12.37
CA TYR A 76 -16.37 4.55 -11.04
C TYR A 76 -15.46 5.46 -10.22
N VAL A 77 -14.14 5.40 -10.45
CA VAL A 77 -13.13 6.06 -9.62
C VAL A 77 -12.20 6.90 -10.49
N THR A 78 -12.15 8.20 -10.21
CA THR A 78 -11.13 9.11 -10.76
C THR A 78 -9.99 9.26 -9.76
N ILE A 79 -8.82 8.73 -10.10
CA ILE A 79 -7.61 8.89 -9.28
C ILE A 79 -6.84 10.12 -9.74
N LYS A 80 -6.64 11.08 -8.83
CA LYS A 80 -5.77 12.23 -9.06
C LYS A 80 -4.47 12.04 -8.31
N LYS A 81 -3.34 12.10 -9.02
CA LYS A 81 -2.02 12.07 -8.40
C LYS A 81 -1.84 13.29 -7.50
N VAL A 82 -1.47 13.06 -6.25
CA VAL A 82 -1.12 14.09 -5.27
C VAL A 82 0.40 14.21 -5.21
N ASP A 83 0.93 15.39 -5.51
CA ASP A 83 2.37 15.69 -5.48
C ASP A 83 2.58 17.17 -5.07
N PRO A 84 3.24 17.46 -3.93
CA PRO A 84 3.93 16.53 -3.02
C PRO A 84 2.95 15.57 -2.33
N MET A 85 3.39 14.34 -2.06
CA MET A 85 2.60 13.34 -1.32
C MET A 85 2.31 13.84 0.10
N TYR A 86 3.29 14.48 0.74
CA TYR A 86 3.11 15.28 1.95
C TYR A 86 4.23 16.31 2.08
N ARG A 87 4.04 17.28 2.97
CA ARG A 87 5.04 18.28 3.36
C ARG A 87 5.40 18.07 4.82
N ALA A 88 6.66 17.76 5.12
CA ALA A 88 7.19 17.79 6.46
C ALA A 88 7.66 19.21 6.79
N VAL A 89 7.15 19.76 7.90
CA VAL A 89 7.54 21.08 8.41
C VAL A 89 8.17 20.87 9.78
N TYR A 90 9.41 21.31 9.94
CA TYR A 90 10.16 21.16 11.18
C TYR A 90 10.04 22.41 12.05
N GLU A 91 10.41 22.28 13.34
CA GLU A 91 10.30 23.37 14.33
C GLU A 91 11.08 24.63 13.95
N ASP A 92 12.24 24.46 13.28
CA ASP A 92 13.08 25.55 12.78
C ASP A 92 12.52 26.23 11.53
N GLY A 93 11.34 25.80 11.06
CA GLY A 93 10.68 26.29 9.86
C GLY A 93 11.22 25.70 8.55
N SER A 94 12.20 24.79 8.61
CA SER A 94 12.63 24.06 7.42
C SER A 94 11.52 23.14 6.91
N GLU A 95 11.42 23.02 5.59
CA GLU A 95 10.39 22.21 4.94
C GLU A 95 11.02 21.21 3.98
N LEU A 96 10.52 19.97 4.03
CA LEU A 96 10.82 18.90 3.07
C LEU A 96 9.52 18.46 2.37
N PHE A 97 9.48 18.62 1.04
CA PHE A 97 8.37 18.19 0.20
C PHE A 97 8.60 16.76 -0.27
N VAL A 98 7.81 15.79 0.21
CA VAL A 98 7.97 14.41 -0.24
C VAL A 98 7.35 14.24 -1.63
N ARG A 99 8.22 14.22 -2.65
CA ARG A 99 7.84 14.20 -4.06
C ARG A 99 7.70 12.79 -4.59
N HIS A 100 6.84 12.64 -5.60
CA HIS A 100 6.75 11.38 -6.33
C HIS A 100 7.93 11.25 -7.31
N GLY A 101 8.58 10.08 -7.29
CA GLY A 101 9.64 9.72 -8.22
C GLY A 101 11.04 9.99 -7.67
N ARG A 102 11.99 9.14 -8.07
CA ARG A 102 13.36 9.12 -7.51
C ARG A 102 14.08 10.45 -7.72
N GLU A 103 14.07 10.97 -8.94
CA GLU A 103 14.79 12.21 -9.29
C GLU A 103 14.23 13.45 -8.60
N ALA A 104 12.90 13.57 -8.55
CA ALA A 104 12.25 14.70 -7.90
C ALA A 104 12.50 14.69 -6.39
N MET A 105 12.45 13.51 -5.76
CA MET A 105 12.76 13.35 -4.34
C MET A 105 14.26 13.57 -4.06
N ALA A 106 15.16 13.07 -4.90
CA ALA A 106 16.61 13.31 -4.75
C ALA A 106 16.97 14.78 -4.88
N SER A 107 16.34 15.49 -5.84
CA SER A 107 16.50 16.94 -6.00
C SER A 107 16.02 17.71 -4.76
N GLU A 108 14.91 17.27 -4.17
CA GLU A 108 14.41 17.84 -2.93
C GLU A 108 15.35 17.56 -1.74
N ILE A 109 15.87 16.34 -1.62
CA ILE A 109 16.86 15.99 -0.57
C ILE A 109 18.12 16.84 -0.73
N ALA A 110 18.59 17.07 -1.95
CA ALA A 110 19.76 17.91 -2.21
C ALA A 110 19.54 19.37 -1.77
N ARG A 111 18.31 19.88 -1.94
CA ARG A 111 17.90 21.22 -1.49
C ARG A 111 17.78 21.30 0.03
N PHE A 112 17.17 20.30 0.65
CA PHE A 112 16.87 20.27 2.09
C PHE A 112 18.10 19.94 2.94
N SER A 113 18.91 18.98 2.50
CA SER A 113 20.08 18.48 3.22
C SER A 113 21.37 18.75 2.45
N ASN A 114 21.77 17.87 1.53
CA ASN A 114 22.97 18.02 0.71
C ASN A 114 23.01 16.99 -0.44
N LYS A 115 23.98 17.17 -1.36
CA LYS A 115 24.16 16.30 -2.53
C LYS A 115 24.60 14.86 -2.19
N VAL A 116 25.26 14.64 -1.05
CA VAL A 116 25.71 13.30 -0.62
C VAL A 116 24.49 12.48 -0.25
N GLU A 117 23.58 13.02 0.58
CA GLU A 117 22.33 12.36 0.96
C GLU A 117 21.42 12.09 -0.25
N ALA A 118 21.37 13.02 -1.20
CA ALA A 118 20.63 12.82 -2.45
C ALA A 118 21.18 11.63 -3.27
N ALA A 119 22.51 11.47 -3.32
CA ALA A 119 23.12 10.31 -3.97
C ALA A 119 22.87 9.00 -3.20
N SER A 120 22.95 9.03 -1.87
CA SER A 120 22.64 7.87 -1.01
C SER A 120 21.18 7.43 -1.14
N PHE A 121 20.25 8.37 -1.36
CA PHE A 121 18.83 8.06 -1.58
C PHE A 121 18.60 7.13 -2.78
N HIS A 122 19.34 7.29 -3.89
CA HIS A 122 19.22 6.37 -5.03
C HIS A 122 19.59 4.93 -4.65
N LYS A 123 20.73 4.75 -3.95
CA LYS A 123 21.16 3.43 -3.47
C LYS A 123 20.16 2.84 -2.48
N PHE A 124 19.58 3.69 -1.62
CA PHE A 124 18.54 3.28 -0.69
C PHE A 124 17.29 2.80 -1.43
N CYS A 125 16.85 3.51 -2.47
CA CYS A 125 15.75 3.07 -3.32
C CYS A 125 16.03 1.75 -4.03
N ASP A 126 17.24 1.54 -4.54
CA ASP A 126 17.63 0.26 -5.17
C ASP A 126 17.54 -0.89 -4.17
N TRP A 127 18.06 -0.68 -2.95
CA TRP A 127 17.96 -1.67 -1.89
C TRP A 127 16.52 -1.95 -1.47
N LEU A 128 15.67 -0.92 -1.35
CA LEU A 128 14.24 -1.09 -1.06
C LEU A 128 13.51 -1.84 -2.17
N GLU A 129 13.87 -1.61 -3.43
CA GLU A 129 13.29 -2.34 -4.56
C GLU A 129 13.69 -3.81 -4.55
N ASP A 130 14.96 -4.12 -4.29
CA ASP A 130 15.42 -5.49 -4.11
C ASP A 130 14.70 -6.18 -2.95
N LEU A 131 14.46 -5.44 -1.86
CA LEU A 131 13.78 -5.94 -0.67
C LEU A 131 12.33 -6.26 -1.01
N TYR A 132 11.63 -5.31 -1.62
CA TYR A 132 10.26 -5.50 -2.11
C TYR A 132 10.16 -6.73 -3.03
N ARG A 133 11.08 -6.90 -3.99
CA ARG A 133 11.06 -8.04 -4.91
C ARG A 133 11.31 -9.38 -4.21
N ALA A 134 12.13 -9.40 -3.17
CA ALA A 134 12.39 -10.61 -2.39
C ALA A 134 11.22 -10.96 -1.45
N GLU A 135 10.51 -9.96 -0.92
CA GLU A 135 9.44 -10.17 0.06
C GLU A 135 8.07 -10.38 -0.58
N MET A 136 7.75 -9.63 -1.65
CA MET A 136 6.38 -9.49 -2.12
C MET A 136 5.76 -10.83 -2.51
N ASN A 137 6.35 -11.55 -3.45
CA ASN A 137 5.76 -12.80 -3.94
C ASN A 137 5.84 -13.93 -2.93
N SER A 138 6.92 -13.97 -2.14
CA SER A 138 7.25 -15.13 -1.30
C SER A 138 6.68 -15.05 0.10
N PHE A 139 6.37 -13.84 0.58
CA PHE A 139 5.92 -13.62 1.96
C PHE A 139 4.68 -12.72 2.10
N ILE A 140 4.43 -11.79 1.17
CA ILE A 140 3.30 -10.84 1.31
C ILE A 140 2.08 -11.34 0.53
N ASP A 141 2.26 -11.69 -0.75
CA ASP A 141 1.22 -12.15 -1.67
C ASP A 141 1.07 -13.68 -1.66
N THR A 142 1.32 -14.33 -0.51
CA THR A 142 1.21 -15.78 -0.34
C THR A 142 0.41 -16.12 0.90
N ASN A 143 -0.50 -17.08 0.77
CA ASN A 143 -1.23 -17.63 1.91
C ASN A 143 -0.38 -18.65 2.69
N PHE A 144 -0.28 -18.46 4.00
CA PHE A 144 0.37 -19.41 4.91
C PHE A 144 -0.68 -20.33 5.53
N ASN A 145 -0.67 -21.60 5.15
CA ASN A 145 -1.59 -22.61 5.69
C ASN A 145 -0.91 -23.49 6.75
N SER A 146 0.41 -23.41 6.87
CA SER A 146 1.21 -24.11 7.85
C SER A 146 2.48 -23.34 8.22
N PRO A 147 3.08 -23.57 9.39
CA PRO A 147 4.38 -22.99 9.74
C PRO A 147 5.51 -23.36 8.77
N LEU A 148 5.40 -24.49 8.05
CA LEU A 148 6.39 -24.90 7.05
C LEU A 148 6.41 -23.98 5.82
N ASP A 149 5.30 -23.30 5.53
CA ASP A 149 5.20 -22.37 4.40
C ASP A 149 6.11 -21.14 4.60
N LEU A 150 6.45 -20.79 5.84
CA LEU A 150 7.43 -19.73 6.15
C LEU A 150 8.88 -20.12 5.82
N VAL A 151 9.18 -21.42 5.83
CA VAL A 151 10.54 -21.94 5.58
C VAL A 151 10.74 -22.27 4.09
N ARG A 152 9.65 -22.59 3.37
CA ARG A 152 9.68 -22.95 1.95
C ARG A 152 10.33 -21.91 1.03
N PRO A 153 10.11 -20.59 1.16
CA PRO A 153 10.82 -19.59 0.37
C PRO A 153 12.26 -19.38 0.90
N TRP A 154 13.00 -20.46 1.16
CA TRP A 154 14.32 -20.42 1.79
C TRP A 154 15.36 -19.62 1.00
N ARG A 155 15.24 -19.57 -0.34
CA ARG A 155 16.10 -18.77 -1.21
C ARG A 155 15.89 -17.28 -0.98
N ASP A 156 14.63 -16.88 -0.90
CA ASP A 156 14.28 -15.48 -0.64
C ASP A 156 14.60 -15.13 0.82
N GLY A 157 14.34 -16.03 1.77
CA GLY A 157 14.79 -15.88 3.15
C GLY A 157 16.30 -15.70 3.27
N LEU A 158 17.10 -16.47 2.51
CA LEU A 158 18.56 -16.29 2.45
C LEU A 158 18.95 -14.93 1.86
N ARG A 159 18.27 -14.51 0.79
CA ARG A 159 18.47 -13.19 0.17
C ARG A 159 18.14 -12.07 1.17
N LEU A 160 17.06 -12.17 1.93
CA LEU A 160 16.69 -11.22 2.98
C LEU A 160 17.77 -11.13 4.06
N VAL A 161 18.28 -12.26 4.54
CA VAL A 161 19.40 -12.31 5.49
C VAL A 161 20.65 -11.62 4.93
N GLN A 162 21.00 -11.88 3.67
CA GLN A 162 22.13 -11.20 2.99
C GLN A 162 21.91 -9.68 2.87
N MET A 163 20.66 -9.25 2.66
CA MET A 163 20.28 -7.84 2.61
C MET A 163 20.25 -7.16 3.99
N GLY A 164 20.42 -7.92 5.06
CA GLY A 164 20.48 -7.43 6.43
C GLY A 164 19.20 -7.62 7.22
N ALA A 165 18.34 -8.59 6.87
CA ALA A 165 17.27 -9.01 7.75
C ALA A 165 17.84 -9.29 9.15
N PHE A 166 17.12 -8.83 10.19
CA PHE A 166 17.53 -8.86 11.60
C PHE A 166 18.63 -7.86 12.03
N ARG A 167 19.16 -7.02 11.12
CA ARG A 167 20.00 -5.87 11.52
C ARG A 167 19.13 -4.69 11.92
N LYS A 168 19.68 -3.79 12.74
CA LYS A 168 18.99 -2.53 13.04
C LYS A 168 18.87 -1.68 11.78
N LEU A 169 17.67 -1.16 11.53
CA LEU A 169 17.36 -0.41 10.32
C LEU A 169 18.18 0.87 10.19
N ASP A 170 18.39 1.58 11.30
CA ASP A 170 19.23 2.80 11.37
C ASP A 170 20.65 2.56 10.84
N LYS A 171 21.31 1.47 11.29
CA LYS A 171 22.65 1.09 10.85
C LYS A 171 22.69 0.72 9.37
N LYS A 172 21.62 0.08 8.87
CA LYS A 172 21.53 -0.29 7.46
C LYS A 172 21.31 0.94 6.58
N ILE A 173 20.42 1.84 6.97
CA ILE A 173 20.19 3.11 6.26
C ILE A 173 21.48 3.96 6.27
N GLY A 174 22.16 4.08 7.42
CA GLY A 174 23.42 4.82 7.51
C GLY A 174 24.62 4.20 6.78
N SER A 175 24.44 3.08 6.07
CA SER A 175 25.49 2.43 5.27
C SER A 175 25.52 2.83 3.79
N PHE A 176 24.52 3.57 3.31
CA PHE A 176 24.39 3.99 1.91
C PHE A 176 25.14 5.29 1.61
#